data_AF-A0A914Y7D6-F1
#
_entry.id   AF-A0A914Y7D6-F1
#
_cell.length_a   1.000
_cell.length_b   1.000
_cell.length_c   1.000
_cell.angle_alpha   90.00
_cell.angle_beta   90.00
_cell.angle_gamma   90.00
#
_symmetry.space_group_name_H-M   'P 1'
#
loop_
_entity.id
_entity.type
_entity.pdbx_description
1 polymer ?
#
loop_
_entity_poly.entity_id
_entity_poly.type
_entity_poly.pdbx_seq_one_letter_code
_entity_poly.pdbx_strand_id
1 'polypeptide(L)'
;MFNVTNNIRRAPQRLPARRPAPAAAPRRTATTFVAAITNPTANCYNDDPCCPLWAGRNECRQNTNYMSRYCKRSCGYCRSTTPDRQGCFDRHRSCSYYRSQGECTRRRQWMSENCRASCGWCNIPQSRLCASVARFSRM
;
A
#
# COMPACT_ATOMS: atom_id res chain seq x y z
N MET A 1 8.46 65.70 -39.98
CA MET A 1 8.89 64.30 -39.75
C MET A 1 8.41 63.90 -38.36
N PHE A 2 7.36 63.07 -38.29
CA PHE A 2 6.76 62.67 -37.02
C PHE A 2 7.57 61.54 -36.34
N ASN A 3 7.84 61.77 -35.05
CA ASN A 3 8.27 60.86 -33.97
C ASN A 3 7.86 59.39 -34.13
N VAL A 4 8.69 58.44 -33.67
CA VAL A 4 8.31 57.45 -32.62
C VAL A 4 9.57 56.86 -31.92
N THR A 5 9.96 57.41 -30.77
CA THR A 5 10.66 56.62 -29.73
C THR A 5 9.63 55.78 -28.99
N ASN A 6 9.71 54.46 -29.14
CA ASN A 6 8.79 53.50 -28.54
C ASN A 6 9.19 53.25 -27.07
N ASN A 7 8.50 53.89 -26.13
CA ASN A 7 8.76 53.76 -24.68
C ASN A 7 7.59 53.01 -24.04
N ILE A 8 7.67 51.68 -24.03
CA ILE A 8 6.65 50.79 -23.48
C ILE A 8 6.73 50.84 -21.95
N ARG A 9 5.90 51.69 -21.33
CA ARG A 9 5.68 51.67 -19.87
C ARG A 9 4.92 50.39 -19.51
N ARG A 10 5.59 49.44 -18.84
CA ARG A 10 4.94 48.26 -18.26
C ARG A 10 4.00 48.71 -17.13
N ALA A 11 2.73 48.33 -17.24
CA ALA A 11 1.73 48.54 -16.20
C ALA A 11 2.06 47.72 -14.93
N PRO A 12 1.76 48.23 -13.72
CA PRO A 12 1.96 47.48 -12.49
C PRO A 12 0.94 46.34 -12.38
N GLN A 13 1.42 45.11 -12.30
CA GLN A 13 0.58 43.94 -12.11
C GLN A 13 0.00 43.92 -10.69
N ARG A 14 -1.33 43.86 -10.56
CA ARG A 14 -2.02 43.70 -9.28
C ARG A 14 -1.77 42.28 -8.74
N LEU A 15 -1.19 42.19 -7.55
CA LEU A 15 -1.06 40.93 -6.81
C LEU A 15 -2.46 40.38 -6.47
N PRO A 16 -2.70 39.06 -6.59
CA PRO A 16 -3.98 38.48 -6.21
C PRO A 16 -4.17 38.48 -4.69
N ALA A 17 -5.40 38.75 -4.25
CA ALA A 17 -5.78 38.78 -2.86
C ALA A 17 -5.56 37.41 -2.19
N ARG A 18 -4.95 37.43 -1.00
CA ARG A 18 -4.65 36.26 -0.17
C ARG A 18 -5.96 35.65 0.32
N ARG A 19 -6.27 34.40 -0.05
CA ARG A 19 -7.43 33.68 0.48
C ARG A 19 -7.26 33.46 1.99
N PRO A 20 -8.31 33.65 2.81
CA PRO A 20 -8.26 33.32 4.23
C PRO A 20 -8.05 31.81 4.41
N ALA A 21 -7.19 31.46 5.37
CA ALA A 21 -6.94 30.07 5.74
C ALA A 21 -8.22 29.45 6.33
N PRO A 22 -8.54 28.18 6.01
CA PRO A 22 -9.70 27.52 6.59
C PRO A 22 -9.51 27.36 8.10
N ALA A 23 -10.57 27.66 8.86
CA ALA A 23 -10.61 27.52 10.31
C ALA A 23 -10.31 26.08 10.74
N ALA A 24 -9.50 25.93 11.79
CA ALA A 24 -9.08 24.65 12.34
C ALA A 24 -10.31 23.81 12.78
N ALA A 25 -10.41 22.60 12.23
CA ALA A 25 -11.42 21.63 12.62
C ALA A 25 -11.24 21.20 14.10
N PRO A 26 -12.33 20.81 14.80
CA PRO A 26 -12.24 20.36 16.19
C PRO A 26 -11.39 19.10 16.31
N ARG A 27 -10.47 19.12 17.28
CA ARG A 27 -9.57 18.02 17.61
C ARG A 27 -10.39 16.86 18.14
N ARG A 28 -10.59 15.81 17.33
CA ARG A 28 -11.25 14.57 17.76
C ARG A 28 -10.41 13.98 18.89
N THR A 29 -10.94 13.98 20.10
CA THR A 29 -10.40 13.20 21.23
C THR A 29 -10.37 11.74 20.80
N ALA A 30 -9.17 11.18 20.75
CA ALA A 30 -8.98 9.76 20.46
C ALA A 30 -9.49 8.97 21.67
N THR A 31 -10.76 8.57 21.63
CA THR A 31 -11.26 7.50 22.48
C THR A 31 -10.53 6.24 22.06
N THR A 32 -9.55 5.82 22.87
CA THR A 32 -8.79 4.58 22.70
C THR A 32 -9.75 3.40 22.82
N PHE A 33 -10.35 3.00 21.71
CA PHE A 33 -10.96 1.69 21.59
C PHE A 33 -9.84 0.67 21.68
N VAL A 34 -9.73 0.02 22.85
CA VAL A 34 -8.88 -1.14 23.02
C VAL A 34 -9.48 -2.24 22.15
N ALA A 35 -9.01 -2.33 20.91
CA ALA A 35 -9.40 -3.41 20.02
C ALA A 35 -9.11 -4.73 20.72
N ALA A 36 -10.12 -5.60 20.79
CA ALA A 36 -10.04 -6.93 21.38
C ALA A 36 -8.72 -7.60 20.99
N ILE A 37 -8.01 -8.10 21.99
CA ILE A 37 -6.68 -8.67 21.89
C ILE A 37 -6.79 -9.99 21.11
N THR A 38 -6.83 -9.91 19.79
CA THR A 38 -6.54 -11.08 18.95
C THR A 38 -5.06 -11.37 19.14
N ASN A 39 -4.78 -12.42 19.91
CA ASN A 39 -3.44 -12.91 20.18
C ASN A 39 -2.65 -12.95 18.85
N PRO A 40 -1.43 -12.40 18.80
CA PRO A 40 -0.59 -12.48 17.62
C PRO A 40 -0.51 -13.93 17.13
N THR A 41 -0.96 -14.19 15.91
CA THR A 41 -0.91 -15.54 15.35
C THR A 41 0.39 -15.71 14.58
N ALA A 42 1.08 -16.83 14.84
CA ALA A 42 2.35 -17.16 14.19
C ALA A 42 2.25 -17.27 12.66
N ASN A 43 1.03 -17.33 12.11
CA ASN A 43 0.73 -17.58 10.70
C ASN A 43 -0.26 -16.56 10.10
N CYS A 44 -0.13 -15.28 10.46
CA CYS A 44 -0.92 -14.22 9.84
C CYS A 44 -0.23 -13.67 8.59
N TYR A 45 -0.64 -14.16 7.42
CA TYR A 45 -0.13 -13.75 6.12
C TYR A 45 -1.26 -13.41 5.15
N ASN A 46 -0.92 -12.64 4.13
CA ASN A 46 -1.69 -12.59 2.89
C ASN A 46 -1.16 -13.69 1.97
N ASP A 47 -2.02 -14.18 1.09
CA ASP A 47 -1.66 -15.16 0.06
C ASP A 47 -1.43 -14.51 -1.31
N ASP A 48 -1.87 -13.25 -1.48
CA ASP A 48 -1.80 -12.49 -2.73
C ASP A 48 -1.10 -11.13 -2.56
N PRO A 49 -0.16 -10.76 -3.45
CA PRO A 49 0.52 -9.46 -3.42
C PRO A 49 -0.41 -8.24 -3.60
N CYS A 50 -1.62 -8.44 -4.12
CA CYS A 50 -2.62 -7.40 -4.30
C CYS A 50 -3.49 -7.17 -3.05
N CYS A 51 -3.42 -8.01 -2.01
CA CYS A 51 -4.23 -7.86 -0.82
C CYS A 51 -4.19 -6.46 -0.18
N PRO A 52 -3.03 -5.77 -0.08
CA PRO A 52 -2.99 -4.39 0.42
C PRO A 52 -3.77 -3.41 -0.47
N LEU A 53 -3.72 -3.60 -1.79
CA LEU A 53 -4.40 -2.75 -2.76
C LEU A 53 -5.92 -2.98 -2.72
N TRP A 54 -6.38 -4.22 -2.59
CA TRP A 54 -7.80 -4.55 -2.46
C TRP A 54 -8.39 -4.11 -1.12
N ALA A 55 -7.64 -4.28 -0.03
CA ALA A 55 -8.06 -3.77 1.27
C ALA A 55 -8.28 -2.25 1.22
N GLY A 56 -7.38 -1.50 0.57
CA GLY A 56 -7.54 -0.06 0.32
C GLY A 56 -8.72 0.31 -0.59
N ARG A 57 -9.29 -0.65 -1.34
CA ARG A 57 -10.46 -0.50 -2.20
C ARG A 57 -11.75 -1.04 -1.56
N ASN A 58 -11.75 -1.25 -0.25
CA ASN A 58 -12.91 -1.71 0.51
C ASN A 58 -13.36 -3.15 0.18
N GLU A 59 -12.51 -3.95 -0.47
CA GLU A 59 -12.80 -5.35 -0.81
C GLU A 59 -12.98 -6.21 0.45
N CYS A 60 -12.38 -5.83 1.58
CA CYS A 60 -12.60 -6.53 2.85
C CYS A 60 -14.09 -6.61 3.23
N ARG A 61 -14.91 -5.64 2.79
CA ARG A 61 -16.36 -5.60 3.01
C ARG A 61 -17.16 -6.09 1.81
N GLN A 62 -16.71 -5.75 0.60
CA GLN A 62 -17.44 -6.07 -0.63
C GLN A 62 -17.21 -7.51 -1.09
N ASN A 63 -16.04 -8.08 -0.79
CA ASN A 63 -15.63 -9.43 -1.16
C ASN A 63 -15.10 -10.18 0.08
N THR A 64 -15.93 -10.24 1.11
CA THR A 64 -15.58 -10.79 2.42
C THR A 64 -15.11 -12.24 2.35
N ASN A 65 -15.72 -13.08 1.51
CA ASN A 65 -15.35 -14.49 1.37
C ASN A 65 -13.89 -14.63 0.88
N TYR A 66 -13.56 -13.97 -0.22
CA TYR A 66 -12.21 -14.02 -0.77
C TYR A 66 -11.19 -13.38 0.19
N MET A 67 -11.51 -12.19 0.70
CA MET A 67 -10.58 -11.42 1.51
C MET A 67 -10.32 -12.06 2.88
N SER A 68 -11.32 -12.72 3.48
CA SER A 68 -11.12 -13.47 4.73
C SER A 68 -10.24 -14.70 4.56
N ARG A 69 -10.27 -15.33 3.38
CA ARG A 69 -9.48 -16.51 3.08
C ARG A 69 -8.03 -16.17 2.71
N TYR A 70 -7.83 -15.19 1.82
CA TYR A 70 -6.55 -14.91 1.18
C TYR A 70 -5.88 -13.60 1.63
N CYS A 71 -6.63 -12.64 2.17
CA CYS A 71 -6.14 -11.31 2.52
C CYS A 71 -6.31 -10.98 4.01
N LYS A 72 -6.19 -12.01 4.85
CA LYS A 72 -6.49 -11.99 6.29
C LYS A 72 -5.71 -10.90 7.01
N ARG A 73 -4.43 -10.76 6.69
CA ARG A 73 -3.56 -9.73 7.29
C ARG A 73 -4.00 -8.33 6.84
N SER A 74 -4.21 -8.10 5.55
CA SER A 74 -4.59 -6.78 5.02
C SER A 74 -5.96 -6.30 5.52
N CYS A 75 -6.88 -7.23 5.78
CA CYS A 75 -8.19 -6.92 6.34
C CYS A 75 -8.24 -6.93 7.87
N GLY A 76 -7.13 -7.23 8.55
CA GLY A 76 -7.07 -7.28 10.01
C GLY A 76 -7.82 -8.46 10.64
N TYR A 77 -8.14 -9.50 9.87
CA TYR A 77 -8.74 -10.75 10.39
C TYR A 77 -7.76 -11.57 11.24
N CYS A 78 -6.47 -11.25 11.17
CA CYS A 78 -5.44 -11.76 12.07
C CYS A 78 -4.38 -10.68 12.31
N ARG A 79 -3.50 -10.91 13.30
CA ARG A 79 -2.32 -10.07 13.55
C ARG A 79 -1.07 -10.92 13.50
N SER A 80 -0.05 -10.47 12.77
CA SER A 80 1.25 -11.13 12.73
C SER A 80 2.11 -10.70 13.91
N THR A 81 2.95 -11.60 14.40
CA THR A 81 4.05 -11.26 15.32
C THR A 81 5.16 -10.47 14.62
N THR A 82 5.21 -10.52 13.28
CA THR A 82 6.13 -9.69 12.50
C THR A 82 5.56 -8.27 12.37
N PRO A 83 6.34 -7.22 12.69
CA PRO A 83 5.90 -5.85 12.49
C PRO A 83 5.50 -5.62 11.03
N ASP A 84 4.49 -4.79 10.79
CA ASP A 84 4.17 -4.28 9.45
C ASP A 84 5.27 -3.32 9.01
N ARG A 85 6.41 -3.89 8.62
CA ARG A 85 7.49 -3.14 7.99
C ARG A 85 7.06 -2.81 6.57
N GLN A 86 7.35 -1.59 6.15
CA GLN A 86 7.21 -1.18 4.75
C GLN A 86 8.54 -1.46 4.04
N GLY A 87 8.48 -1.76 2.74
CA GLY A 87 9.67 -2.06 1.94
C GLY A 87 9.83 -3.53 1.55
N CYS A 88 11.03 -3.91 1.15
CA CYS A 88 11.35 -5.26 0.71
C CYS A 88 12.01 -6.07 1.82
N PHE A 89 11.35 -7.12 2.28
CA PHE A 89 11.87 -8.08 3.24
C PHE A 89 11.07 -9.38 3.12
N ASP A 90 11.57 -10.43 3.76
CA ASP A 90 10.87 -11.69 3.88
C ASP A 90 9.98 -11.67 5.13
N ARG A 91 8.69 -11.92 4.92
CA ARG A 91 7.68 -12.01 5.98
C ARG A 91 7.68 -13.38 6.63
N HIS A 92 8.03 -14.42 5.87
CA HIS A 92 8.04 -15.80 6.36
C HIS A 92 9.46 -16.27 6.69
N ARG A 93 9.65 -16.88 7.87
CA ARG A 93 10.97 -17.33 8.35
C ARG A 93 11.67 -18.32 7.41
N SER A 94 10.91 -19.13 6.68
CA SER A 94 11.42 -20.18 5.79
C SER A 94 11.62 -19.72 4.34
N CYS A 95 11.59 -18.41 4.04
CA CYS A 95 11.73 -17.93 2.66
C CYS A 95 13.03 -18.37 1.97
N SER A 96 14.15 -18.41 2.70
CA SER A 96 15.43 -18.92 2.16
C SER A 96 15.32 -20.38 1.71
N TYR A 97 14.69 -21.23 2.54
CA TYR A 97 14.41 -22.62 2.20
C TYR A 97 13.46 -22.75 1.00
N TYR A 98 12.34 -22.00 0.98
CA TYR A 98 11.42 -22.03 -0.16
C TYR A 98 12.06 -21.54 -1.46
N ARG A 99 12.94 -20.53 -1.40
CA ARG A 99 13.75 -20.11 -2.54
C ARG A 99 14.60 -21.26 -3.06
N SER A 100 15.29 -22.00 -2.17
CA SER A 100 16.12 -23.14 -2.59
C SER A 100 15.31 -24.29 -3.19
N GLN A 101 14.04 -24.41 -2.83
CA GLN A 101 13.09 -25.36 -3.43
C GLN A 101 12.44 -24.85 -4.74
N GLY A 102 12.86 -23.70 -5.27
CA GLY A 102 12.32 -23.14 -6.53
C GLY A 102 10.91 -22.56 -6.42
N GLU A 103 10.47 -22.22 -5.21
CA GLU A 103 9.09 -21.77 -4.97
C GLU A 103 8.79 -20.39 -5.52
N CYS A 104 9.82 -19.55 -5.72
CA CYS A 104 9.66 -18.26 -6.38
C CYS A 104 9.01 -18.37 -7.77
N THR A 105 9.14 -19.53 -8.42
CA THR A 105 8.50 -19.83 -9.70
C THR A 105 7.21 -20.63 -9.50
N ARG A 106 7.23 -21.67 -8.67
CA ARG A 106 6.09 -22.60 -8.48
C ARG A 106 4.93 -21.98 -7.71
N ARG A 107 5.23 -21.27 -6.62
CA ARG A 107 4.26 -20.58 -5.74
C ARG A 107 4.46 -19.08 -5.81
N ARG A 108 4.58 -18.56 -7.03
CA ARG A 108 4.96 -17.17 -7.32
C ARG A 108 4.08 -16.12 -6.61
N GLN A 109 2.77 -16.37 -6.51
CA GLN A 109 1.80 -15.49 -5.84
C GLN A 109 2.13 -15.34 -4.35
N TRP A 110 2.11 -16.45 -3.61
CA TRP A 110 2.41 -16.46 -2.18
C TRP A 110 3.83 -15.96 -1.90
N MET A 111 4.81 -16.39 -2.70
CA MET A 111 6.20 -15.95 -2.54
C MET A 111 6.38 -14.46 -2.81
N SER A 112 5.61 -13.87 -3.73
CA SER A 112 5.72 -12.44 -4.04
C SER A 112 5.22 -11.55 -2.91
N GLU A 113 4.25 -12.07 -2.16
CA GLU A 113 3.74 -11.41 -0.98
C GLU A 113 4.63 -11.67 0.24
N ASN A 114 5.16 -12.88 0.43
CA ASN A 114 5.78 -13.26 1.70
C ASN A 114 7.30 -13.39 1.67
N CYS A 115 7.92 -13.50 0.49
CA CYS A 115 9.34 -13.83 0.31
C CYS A 115 10.03 -12.96 -0.74
N ARG A 116 9.71 -11.67 -0.75
CA ARG A 116 10.13 -10.74 -1.80
C ARG A 116 11.65 -10.54 -1.84
N ALA A 117 12.33 -10.53 -0.69
CA ALA A 117 13.78 -10.39 -0.63
C ALA A 117 14.46 -11.69 -1.09
N SER A 118 14.02 -12.83 -0.55
CA SER A 118 14.47 -14.15 -0.98
C SER A 118 14.25 -14.39 -2.47
N CYS A 119 13.17 -13.90 -3.09
CA CYS A 119 12.96 -14.08 -4.53
C CYS A 119 13.59 -12.99 -5.42
N GLY A 120 14.34 -12.03 -4.84
CA GLY A 120 15.02 -10.99 -5.62
C GLY A 120 14.09 -9.94 -6.22
N TRP A 121 12.90 -9.72 -5.63
CA TRP A 121 11.89 -8.79 -6.14
C TRP A 121 11.90 -7.43 -5.46
N CYS A 122 12.98 -7.06 -4.77
CA CYS A 122 13.06 -5.77 -4.08
C CYS A 122 12.96 -4.56 -5.01
N ASN A 123 13.48 -4.68 -6.24
CA ASN A 123 13.43 -3.61 -7.25
C ASN A 123 12.09 -3.53 -8.01
N ILE A 124 11.11 -4.37 -7.66
CA ILE A 124 9.79 -4.37 -8.30
C ILE A 124 8.77 -3.83 -7.30
N PRO A 125 8.12 -2.68 -7.53
CA PRO A 125 7.15 -2.14 -6.58
C PRO A 125 5.98 -3.11 -6.38
N GLN A 126 5.36 -3.09 -5.20
CA GLN A 126 4.26 -4.00 -4.83
C GLN A 126 3.11 -3.95 -5.85
N SER A 127 2.79 -2.77 -6.37
CA SER A 127 1.77 -2.60 -7.43
C SER A 127 2.10 -3.37 -8.71
N ARG A 128 3.37 -3.38 -9.12
CA ARG A 128 3.83 -4.12 -10.30
C ARG A 128 3.93 -5.62 -10.02
N LEU A 129 4.30 -6.02 -8.79
CA LEU A 129 4.21 -7.43 -8.38
C LEU A 129 2.77 -7.93 -8.42
N CYS A 130 1.85 -7.18 -7.82
CA CYS A 130 0.41 -7.42 -7.91
C CYS A 130 -0.03 -7.61 -9.37
N ALA A 131 0.23 -6.63 -10.25
CA ALA A 131 -0.16 -6.72 -11.66
C ALA A 131 0.49 -7.89 -12.43
N SER A 132 1.74 -8.27 -12.08
CA SER A 132 2.49 -9.29 -12.81
C SER A 132 2.29 -10.73 -12.30
N VAL A 133 1.66 -10.90 -11.14
CA VAL A 133 1.50 -12.20 -10.47
C VAL A 133 0.03 -12.55 -10.17
N ALA A 134 -0.86 -11.56 -10.04
CA ALA A 134 -2.30 -11.80 -9.88
C ALA A 134 -2.92 -12.30 -11.20
N ARG A 135 -2.80 -13.60 -11.46
CA ARG A 135 -3.36 -14.24 -12.65
C ARG A 135 -4.77 -14.79 -12.45
N PHE A 136 -5.24 -14.96 -11.21
CA PHE A 136 -6.51 -15.64 -10.93
C PHE A 136 -7.34 -15.04 -9.77
N SER A 137 -6.98 -13.86 -9.28
CA SER A 137 -7.56 -13.32 -8.05
C SER A 137 -8.99 -12.75 -8.19
N ARG A 138 -9.64 -12.99 -9.33
CA ARG A 138 -10.96 -12.46 -9.71
C ARG A 138 -11.85 -13.47 -10.46
N MET A 139 -11.54 -14.77 -10.38
CA MET A 139 -12.49 -15.82 -10.78
C MET A 139 -13.31 -16.25 -9.59
#